data_AF-A0A822DS01-F1
#
_entry.id   AF-A0A822DS01-F1
#
_cell.length_a   1.000
_cell.length_b   1.000
_cell.length_c   1.000
_cell.angle_alpha   90.00
_cell.angle_beta   90.00
_cell.angle_gamma   90.00
#
_symmetry.space_group_name_H-M   'P 1'
#
loop_
_entity.id
_entity.type
_entity.pdbx_description
1 polymer ?
#
loop_
_entity_poly.entity_id
_entity_poly.type
_entity_poly.pdbx_seq_one_letter_code
_entity_poly.pdbx_strand_id
1 'polypeptide(L)' 'MASAYWAFDNNALELYNSSLNGALSGSPSYVTGFNQYGQAISLIRSSTQYVYITPTVLPFNSRSFTIEAWIYPISFSSST' A
#
# COMPACT_ATOMS: atom_id res chain seq x y z
N MET A 1 4.46 -17.99 -9.80
CA MET A 1 3.80 -16.68 -10.00
C MET A 1 3.99 -15.92 -8.69
N ALA A 2 4.54 -14.70 -8.72
CA ALA A 2 4.74 -13.94 -7.49
C ALA A 2 3.48 -13.08 -7.26
N SER A 3 2.70 -13.40 -6.23
CA SER A 3 1.71 -12.51 -5.63
C SER A 3 2.36 -11.78 -4.47
N ALA A 4 1.90 -10.56 -4.19
CA ALA A 4 2.37 -9.76 -3.06
C ALA A 4 1.16 -9.24 -2.29
N TYR A 5 1.22 -9.31 -0.96
CA TYR A 5 0.14 -8.89 -0.07
C TYR A 5 0.69 -8.05 1.09
N TRP A 6 0.24 -6.81 1.17
CA TRP A 6 0.53 -5.89 2.27
C TRP A 6 -0.75 -5.69 3.09
N ALA A 7 -0.81 -6.33 4.26
CA ALA A 7 -1.95 -6.26 5.18
C ALA A 7 -1.99 -4.96 6.00
N PHE A 8 -0.87 -4.23 6.08
CA PHE A 8 -0.72 -3.02 6.90
C PHE A 8 -0.99 -3.18 8.40
N ASP A 9 -0.80 -4.37 8.96
CA ASP A 9 -0.96 -4.65 10.40
C ASP A 9 0.21 -4.08 11.23
N ASN A 10 0.17 -2.77 11.48
CA ASN A 10 1.19 -1.96 12.18
C ASN A 10 2.58 -1.94 11.50
N ASN A 11 2.69 -2.40 10.26
CA ASN A 11 3.93 -2.40 9.50
C ASN A 11 3.65 -2.35 7.97
N ALA A 12 4.68 -2.12 7.16
CA ALA A 12 4.59 -2.11 5.69
C ALA A 12 5.24 -3.36 5.07
N LEU A 13 5.37 -4.44 5.83
CA LEU A 13 6.00 -5.67 5.38
C LEU A 13 5.02 -6.43 4.47
N GLU A 14 5.59 -7.17 3.52
CA GLU A 14 4.85 -8.07 2.66
C GLU A 14 4.79 -9.46 3.31
N LEU A 15 3.67 -10.17 3.14
CA LEU A 15 3.39 -11.39 3.88
C LEU A 15 4.18 -12.62 3.39
N TYR A 16 4.50 -12.73 2.11
CA TYR A 16 4.98 -13.97 1.49
C TYR A 16 6.44 -13.94 1.00
N ASN A 17 7.03 -12.75 0.92
CA ASN A 17 8.29 -12.46 0.28
C ASN A 17 8.87 -11.14 0.83
N SER A 18 9.79 -11.27 1.79
CA SER A 18 10.46 -10.14 2.43
C SER A 18 11.25 -9.23 1.47
N SER A 19 11.61 -9.71 0.27
CA SER A 19 12.23 -8.85 -0.76
C SER A 19 11.25 -7.79 -1.32
N LEU A 20 9.96 -7.94 -1.06
CA LEU A 20 8.89 -7.02 -1.43
C LEU A 20 8.40 -6.16 -0.25
N ASN A 21 9.10 -6.18 0.89
CA ASN A 21 8.76 -5.31 2.00
C ASN A 21 8.70 -3.84 1.55
N GLY A 22 7.59 -3.19 1.89
CA GLY A 22 7.42 -1.77 1.68
C GLY A 22 8.17 -0.97 2.74
N ALA A 23 8.49 0.27 2.39
CA ALA A 23 8.98 1.27 3.31
C ALA A 23 8.04 2.47 3.33
N LEU A 24 7.88 3.06 4.51
CA LEU A 24 7.03 4.22 4.71
C LEU A 24 7.79 5.51 4.42
N SER A 25 7.12 6.48 3.80
CA SER A 25 7.53 7.87 3.76
C SER A 25 6.44 8.75 4.37
N GLY A 26 6.85 9.77 5.14
CA GLY A 26 5.93 10.75 5.73
C GLY A 26 5.10 10.23 6.93
N SER A 27 5.46 9.07 7.50
CA SER A 27 4.87 8.49 8.71
C SER A 27 3.33 8.46 8.73
N PRO A 28 2.68 7.77 7.77
CA PRO A 28 1.24 7.56 7.81
C PRO A 28 0.83 6.68 9.00
N SER A 29 -0.42 6.84 9.43
CA SER A 29 -0.96 6.10 10.58
C SER A 29 -1.62 4.79 10.14
N TYR A 30 -1.53 3.79 11.01
CA TYR A 30 -2.31 2.55 10.87
C TYR A 30 -3.68 2.73 11.55
N VAL A 31 -4.74 2.38 10.83
CA VAL A 31 -6.14 2.52 11.28
C VAL A 31 -6.87 1.20 11.08
N THR A 32 -8.08 1.06 11.64
CA THR A 32 -8.94 -0.09 11.35
C THR A 32 -9.23 -0.18 9.85
N GLY A 33 -8.91 -1.32 9.24
CA GLY A 33 -9.14 -1.58 7.82
C GLY A 33 -10.52 -2.18 7.54
N PHE A 34 -10.66 -2.80 6.37
CA PHE A 34 -11.88 -3.54 6.03
C PHE A 34 -12.00 -4.77 6.92
N ASN A 35 -13.21 -5.00 7.46
CA ASN A 35 -13.47 -6.07 8.41
C ASN A 35 -12.92 -7.41 7.89
N GLN A 36 -12.20 -8.14 8.76
CA GLN A 36 -11.51 -9.43 8.51
C GLN A 36 -10.14 -9.37 7.81
N TYR A 37 -9.71 -8.23 7.25
CA TYR A 37 -8.45 -8.13 6.50
C TYR A 37 -7.34 -7.34 7.22
N GLY A 38 -7.59 -6.96 8.47
CA GLY A 38 -6.61 -6.30 9.33
C GLY A 38 -6.74 -4.78 9.34
N GLN A 39 -5.60 -4.11 9.49
CA GLN A 39 -5.50 -2.66 9.48
C GLN A 39 -5.42 -2.09 8.05
N ALA A 40 -5.52 -0.78 7.96
CA ALA A 40 -5.26 -0.03 6.73
C ALA A 40 -4.28 1.10 7.02
N ILE A 41 -3.68 1.63 5.96
CA ILE A 41 -2.86 2.84 6.04
C ILE A 41 -3.72 4.07 5.75
N SER A 42 -3.65 5.07 6.63
CA SER A 42 -4.34 6.35 6.44
C SER A 42 -3.36 7.40 5.91
N LEU A 43 -3.62 7.90 4.71
CA LEU A 43 -2.85 8.96 4.08
C LEU A 43 -3.60 10.29 4.23
N ILE A 44 -2.93 11.32 4.73
CA ILE A 44 -3.51 12.66 4.94
C ILE A 44 -3.03 13.65 3.88
N ARG A 45 -3.93 14.54 3.45
CA ARG A 45 -3.65 15.54 2.41
C ARG A 45 -2.56 16.55 2.79
N SER A 46 -2.39 16.84 4.08
CA SER A 46 -1.45 17.84 4.58
C SER A 46 0.01 17.35 4.64
N SER A 47 0.28 16.10 4.25
CA SER A 47 1.63 15.52 4.27
C SER A 47 1.88 14.65 3.04
N THR A 48 3.13 14.60 2.57
CA THR A 48 3.53 13.66 1.51
C THR A 48 3.75 12.28 2.11
N GLN A 49 2.70 11.45 2.04
CA GLN A 49 2.70 10.11 2.62
C GLN A 49 2.51 9.05 1.54
N TYR A 50 3.34 8.01 1.59
CA TYR A 50 3.24 6.88 0.67
C TYR A 50 3.98 5.67 1.22
N VAL A 51 3.63 4.50 0.67
CA VAL A 51 4.43 3.27 0.77
C VAL A 51 5.15 3.13 -0.56
N TYR A 52 6.45 2.87 -0.51
CA TYR A 52 7.21 2.55 -1.70
C TYR A 52 7.86 1.17 -1.56
N ILE A 53 7.99 0.50 -2.69
CA ILE A 53 8.68 -0.78 -2.84
C ILE A 53 9.84 -0.50 -3.78
N THR A 54 11.03 -0.96 -3.43
CA THR A 54 12.20 -0.72 -4.28
C THR A 54 12.03 -1.50 -5.59
N PRO A 55 12.10 -0.83 -6.76
CA PRO A 55 11.61 -1.34 -8.04
C PRO A 55 12.39 -2.52 -8.64
N THR A 56 13.47 -2.97 -8.01
CA THR A 56 14.29 -4.08 -8.53
C THR A 56 13.59 -5.43 -8.54
N VAL A 57 12.41 -5.55 -7.94
CA VAL A 57 11.80 -6.87 -7.66
C VAL A 57 10.44 -7.10 -8.36
N LEU A 58 9.74 -6.04 -8.81
CA LEU A 58 8.42 -6.17 -9.44
C LEU A 58 8.48 -5.84 -10.95
N PRO A 59 8.30 -6.82 -11.85
CA PRO A 59 8.46 -6.65 -13.30
C PRO A 59 7.21 -6.02 -13.96
N PHE A 60 6.75 -4.87 -13.48
CA PHE A 60 5.56 -4.19 -14.01
C PHE A 60 5.69 -3.76 -15.48
N ASN A 61 6.91 -3.67 -16.01
CA ASN A 61 7.19 -3.22 -17.37
C ASN A 61 7.35 -4.35 -18.41
N SER A 62 7.36 -5.62 -17.99
CA SER A 62 7.69 -6.75 -18.88
C SER A 62 6.64 -7.86 -18.90
N ARG A 63 5.58 -7.75 -18.09
CA ARG A 63 4.51 -8.75 -17.97
C ARG A 63 3.18 -8.08 -17.62
N SER A 64 2.07 -8.67 -18.05
CA SER A 64 0.75 -8.29 -17.57
C SER A 64 0.60 -8.62 -16.08
N PHE A 65 -0.11 -7.77 -15.35
CA PHE A 65 -0.35 -7.92 -13.93
C PHE A 65 -1.73 -7.36 -13.56
N THR A 66 -2.20 -7.69 -12.36
CA THR A 66 -3.42 -7.16 -11.76
C THR A 66 -3.04 -6.56 -10.40
N ILE A 67 -3.68 -5.45 -10.04
CA ILE A 67 -3.62 -4.86 -8.70
C ILE A 67 -5.03 -4.88 -8.13
N GLU A 68 -5.15 -5.32 -6.88
CA GLU A 68 -6.38 -5.22 -6.09
C GLU A 68 -6.10 -4.47 -4.78
N ALA A 69 -7.05 -3.63 -4.35
CA ALA A 69 -6.94 -2.88 -3.11
C ALA A 69 -8.32 -2.47 -2.60
N TRP A 70 -8.47 -2.42 -1.27
CA TRP A 70 -9.58 -1.76 -0.61
C TRP A 70 -9.23 -0.28 -0.37
N ILE A 71 -10.06 0.63 -0.87
CA ILE A 71 -9.82 2.07 -0.76
C ILE A 71 -11.04 2.74 -0.13
N TYR A 72 -10.81 3.52 0.93
CA TYR A 72 -11.82 4.37 1.55
C TYR A 72 -11.48 5.86 1.32
N PRO A 73 -12.04 6.49 0.28
CA PRO A 73 -11.75 7.89 -0.03
C PRO A 73 -12.47 8.82 0.95
N ILE A 74 -11.71 9.69 1.63
CA ILE A 74 -12.25 10.68 2.58
C ILE A 74 -12.50 12.06 1.94
N SER A 75 -11.93 12.31 0.76
CA SER A 75 -12.17 13.51 -0.04
C SER A 75 -11.74 13.26 -1.48
N PHE A 76 -12.45 13.86 -2.44
CA PHE A 76 -12.03 13.89 -3.84
C PHE A 76 -11.55 15.29 -4.19
N SER A 77 -10.47 15.39 -4.96
CA SER A 77 -10.10 16.68 -5.57
C SER A 77 -11.02 16.91 -6.77
N SER A 78 -11.80 17.99 -6.75
CA SER A 78 -12.47 18.50 -7.95
C SER A 78 -11.50 19.40 -8.70
N SER A 79 -11.05 19.01 -9.88
CA SER A 79 -10.39 19.93 -10.82
C SER A 79 -11.46 20.77 -11.51
N THR A 80 -11.51 22.07 -11.21
CA THR A 80 -12.19 23.08 -12.04
C THR A 80 -11.26 23.56 -13.14
#